data_AF-W8Y4Q5-F1
#
_entry.id   AF-W8Y4Q5-F1
#
_cell.length_a   1.000
_cell.length_b   1.000
_cell.length_c   1.000
_cell.angle_alpha   90.00
_cell.angle_beta   90.00
_cell.angle_gamma   90.00
#
_symmetry.space_group_name_H-M   'P 1'
#
loop_
_entity.id
_entity.type
_entity.pdbx_description
1 polymer ?
#
loop_
_entity_poly.entity_id
_entity_poly.type
_entity_poly.pdbx_seq_one_letter_code
_entity_poly.pdbx_strand_id
1 'polypeptide(L)'
;MLKELIRYFDENAFAYYFDLSLEETIRRHNTRDKQHEFGEDSLQKWYNPHDTIKVARETIFTDNFTQKDIFDAILNDVAIKKQA
;
A
#
# COMPACT_ATOMS: atom_id res chain seq x y z
N MET A 1 2.47 14.42 -9.39
CA MET A 1 2.86 14.44 -7.97
C MET A 1 3.73 13.24 -7.57
N LEU A 2 3.20 12.04 -7.24
CA LEU A 2 4.06 10.93 -6.74
C LEU A 2 5.16 10.50 -7.71
N LYS A 3 4.84 10.38 -9.00
CA LYS A 3 5.85 10.09 -10.06
C LYS A 3 6.93 11.16 -10.17
N GLU A 4 6.58 12.42 -9.91
CA GLU A 4 7.57 13.52 -9.92
C GLU A 4 8.49 13.44 -8.72
N LEU A 5 7.95 13.08 -7.55
CA LEU A 5 8.75 12.86 -6.35
C LEU A 5 9.73 11.69 -6.55
N ILE A 6 9.28 10.59 -7.14
CA ILE A 6 10.13 9.44 -7.46
C ILE A 6 11.26 9.85 -8.41
N ARG A 7 10.94 10.61 -9.48
CA ARG A 7 11.94 11.18 -10.39
C ARG A 7 12.92 12.10 -9.69
N TYR A 8 12.44 12.94 -8.76
CA TYR A 8 13.28 13.87 -8.01
C TYR A 8 14.33 13.16 -7.15
N PHE A 9 14.02 11.95 -6.66
CA PHE A 9 14.96 11.10 -5.93
C PHE A 9 15.67 10.09 -6.84
N ASP A 10 15.92 10.43 -8.12
CA ASP A 10 16.66 9.59 -9.08
C ASP A 10 16.08 8.18 -9.22
N GLU A 11 14.76 8.05 -9.26
CA GLU A 11 14.03 6.76 -9.29
C GLU A 11 14.37 5.84 -8.10
N ASN A 12 14.93 6.41 -7.02
CA ASN A 12 15.44 5.67 -5.88
C ASN A 12 14.42 5.49 -4.74
N ALA A 13 13.13 5.47 -5.08
CA ALA A 13 12.05 5.24 -4.13
C ALA A 13 11.46 3.83 -4.29
N PHE A 14 11.03 3.24 -3.19
CA PHE A 14 10.16 2.05 -3.20
C PHE A 14 8.72 2.52 -2.99
N ALA A 15 7.79 1.95 -3.75
CA ALA A 15 6.36 2.22 -3.61
C ALA A 15 5.64 0.92 -3.23
N TYR A 16 4.79 0.99 -2.20
CA TYR A 16 4.03 -0.15 -1.71
C TYR A 16 2.54 0.17 -1.80
N TYR A 17 1.84 -0.50 -2.70
CA TYR A 17 0.40 -0.33 -2.88
C TYR A 17 -0.35 -1.50 -2.24
N PHE A 18 -1.35 -1.17 -1.42
CA PHE A 18 -2.22 -2.15 -0.78
C PHE A 18 -3.48 -2.33 -1.62
N ASP A 19 -3.45 -3.32 -2.50
CA ASP A 19 -4.58 -3.70 -3.35
C ASP A 19 -5.45 -4.71 -2.60
N LEU A 20 -6.06 -4.22 -1.51
CA LEU A 20 -6.92 -5.01 -0.65
C LEU A 20 -8.33 -5.04 -1.22
N SER A 21 -9.03 -6.16 -1.02
CA SER A 21 -10.46 -6.20 -1.36
C SER A 21 -11.25 -5.18 -0.55
N LEU A 22 -12.44 -4.82 -1.05
CA LEU A 22 -13.37 -3.98 -0.30
C LEU A 22 -13.76 -4.65 1.03
N GLU A 23 -13.95 -5.97 1.02
CA GLU A 23 -14.26 -6.75 2.23
C GLU A 23 -13.14 -6.62 3.27
N GLU A 24 -11.89 -6.83 2.88
CA GLU A 24 -10.75 -6.70 3.79
C GLU A 24 -10.57 -5.25 4.28
N THR A 25 -10.83 -4.27 3.40
CA THR A 25 -10.80 -2.84 3.73
C THR A 25 -11.84 -2.50 4.81
N ILE A 26 -13.07 -2.98 4.65
CA ILE A 26 -14.15 -2.81 5.63
C ILE A 26 -13.81 -3.51 6.95
N ARG A 27 -13.36 -4.77 6.88
CA ARG A 27 -12.99 -5.55 8.06
C ARG A 27 -11.90 -4.86 8.89
N ARG A 28 -10.87 -4.30 8.25
CA ARG A 28 -9.80 -3.55 8.93
C ARG A 28 -10.24 -2.17 9.41
N HIS A 29 -11.18 -1.51 8.73
CA HIS A 29 -11.71 -0.22 9.17
C HIS A 29 -12.48 -0.34 10.48
N ASN A 30 -13.29 -1.40 10.60
CA ASN A 30 -14.10 -1.68 11.79
C ASN A 30 -13.26 -2.02 13.05
N THR A 31 -11.95 -2.21 12.93
CA THR A 31 -11.06 -2.39 14.10
C THR A 31 -10.36 -1.11 14.53
N ARG A 32 -10.61 0.03 13.87
CA ARG A 32 -9.95 1.32 14.13
C ARG A 32 -10.93 2.30 14.75
N ASP A 33 -10.43 3.23 15.58
CA ASP A 33 -11.25 4.28 16.19
C ASP A 33 -12.00 5.14 15.16
N LYS A 34 -11.44 5.29 13.95
CA LYS A 34 -12.05 6.01 12.83
C LYS A 34 -13.33 5.38 12.27
N GLN A 35 -13.72 4.19 12.71
CA GLN A 35 -15.00 3.56 12.33
C GLN A 35 -16.20 4.48 12.58
N HIS A 36 -16.09 5.41 13.53
CA HIS A 36 -17.15 6.34 13.89
C HIS A 36 -17.22 7.59 12.99
N GLU A 37 -16.19 7.85 12.16
CA GLU A 37 -16.15 9.03 11.27
C GLU A 37 -16.85 8.79 9.93
N PHE A 38 -16.80 7.57 9.40
CA PHE A 38 -17.41 7.19 8.14
C PHE A 38 -17.68 5.68 8.09
N GLY A 39 -18.82 5.30 7.50
CA GLY A 39 -19.27 3.91 7.42
C GLY A 39 -18.93 3.20 6.11
N GLU A 40 -19.42 1.97 5.98
CA GLU A 40 -19.21 1.10 4.81
C GLU A 40 -19.69 1.72 3.49
N ASP A 41 -20.83 2.44 3.50
CA ASP A 41 -21.36 3.14 2.33
C ASP A 41 -20.38 4.15 1.74
N SER A 42 -19.64 4.86 2.60
CA SER A 42 -18.61 5.81 2.17
C SER A 42 -17.41 5.08 1.61
N LEU A 43 -16.95 4.01 2.29
CA LEU A 43 -15.84 3.18 1.81
C LEU A 43 -16.15 2.61 0.42
N GLN A 44 -17.35 2.09 0.20
CA GLN A 44 -17.74 1.53 -1.09
C GLN A 44 -17.77 2.57 -2.20
N LYS A 45 -18.17 3.82 -1.92
CA LYS A 45 -18.14 4.93 -2.89
C LYS A 45 -16.72 5.39 -3.22
N TRP A 46 -15.79 5.30 -2.27
CA TRP A 46 -14.40 5.74 -2.46
C TRP A 46 -13.48 4.62 -2.94
N TYR A 47 -13.92 3.36 -2.84
CA TYR A 47 -13.12 2.20 -3.20
C TYR A 47 -12.79 2.20 -4.69
N ASN A 48 -11.49 2.19 -4.98
CA ASN A 48 -10.95 2.15 -6.34
C ASN A 48 -9.91 1.01 -6.42
N PRO A 49 -10.29 -0.18 -6.92
CA PRO A 49 -9.36 -1.30 -7.00
C PRO A 49 -8.29 -1.05 -8.07
N HIS A 50 -7.10 -1.62 -7.87
CA HIS A 50 -6.01 -1.59 -8.86
C HIS A 50 -5.50 -0.19 -9.24
N ASP A 51 -5.65 0.81 -8.37
CA ASP A 51 -5.21 2.21 -8.58
C ASP A 51 -3.68 2.40 -8.41
N THR A 52 -2.93 1.55 -9.10
CA THR A 52 -1.48 1.50 -9.08
C THR A 52 -0.88 2.64 -9.90
N ILE A 53 0.29 3.13 -9.48
CA ILE A 53 0.98 4.22 -10.19
C ILE A 53 1.93 3.71 -11.27
N LYS A 54 2.20 2.40 -11.35
CA LYS A 54 2.98 1.73 -12.40
C LYS A 54 4.39 2.29 -12.51
N VAL A 55 5.18 2.09 -11.45
CA VAL A 55 6.58 2.53 -11.35
C VAL A 55 7.51 1.34 -11.13
N ALA A 56 8.80 1.50 -11.44
CA ALA A 56 9.75 0.38 -11.54
C ALA A 56 9.93 -0.42 -10.23
N ARG A 57 9.80 0.22 -9.07
CA ARG A 57 9.96 -0.39 -7.74
C ARG A 57 8.66 -0.36 -6.95
N GLU A 58 7.55 -0.63 -7.65
CA GLU A 58 6.23 -0.80 -7.06
C GLU A 58 6.03 -2.26 -6.66
N THR A 59 5.63 -2.50 -5.41
CA THR A 59 5.19 -3.79 -4.92
C THR A 59 3.73 -3.70 -4.51
N ILE A 60 2.96 -4.72 -4.88
CA ILE A 60 1.52 -4.81 -4.58
C ILE A 60 1.31 -5.85 -3.49
N PHE A 61 0.68 -5.44 -2.40
CA PHE A 61 0.23 -6.30 -1.33
C PHE A 61 -1.27 -6.52 -1.43
N THR A 62 -1.67 -7.79 -1.43
CA THR A 62 -3.08 -8.22 -1.47
C THR A 62 -3.48 -8.82 -0.13
N ASP A 63 -4.75 -9.24 -0.02
CA ASP A 63 -5.33 -9.86 1.17
C ASP A 63 -4.57 -11.12 1.66
N ASN A 64 -3.83 -11.78 0.76
CA ASN A 64 -3.08 -13.00 1.07
C ASN A 64 -1.78 -12.74 1.84
N PHE A 65 -1.33 -11.48 1.94
CA PHE A 65 -0.09 -11.15 2.61
C PHE A 65 -0.31 -10.98 4.12
N THR A 66 0.47 -11.71 4.91
CA THR A 66 0.53 -11.46 6.35
C THR A 66 1.36 -10.21 6.64
N GLN A 67 1.21 -9.66 7.85
CA GLN A 67 2.06 -8.56 8.31
C GLN A 67 3.55 -8.93 8.27
N LYS A 68 3.89 -10.20 8.55
CA LYS A 68 5.27 -10.69 8.47
C LYS A 68 5.79 -10.68 7.04
N ASP A 69 4.98 -11.14 6.08
CA ASP A 69 5.38 -11.15 4.66
C ASP A 69 5.64 -9.73 4.15
N ILE A 70 4.76 -8.77 4.51
CA ILE A 70 4.93 -7.35 4.17
C ILE A 70 6.20 -6.79 4.80
N PHE A 71 6.43 -7.06 6.08
CA PHE A 71 7.59 -6.59 6.82
C PHE A 71 8.90 -7.12 6.21
N ASP A 72 8.96 -8.41 5.94
CA ASP A 72 10.13 -9.05 5.34
C ASP A 72 10.41 -8.52 3.93
N ALA A 73 9.36 -8.29 3.12
CA ALA A 73 9.51 -7.70 1.79
C ALA A 73 10.12 -6.30 1.85
N ILE A 74 9.56 -5.40 2.69
CA ILE A 74 10.06 -4.04 2.86
C ILE A 74 11.49 -4.05 3.42
N LEU A 75 11.78 -4.90 4.40
CA LEU A 75 13.12 -5.01 4.96
C LEU A 75 14.13 -5.47 3.91
N ASN A 76 13.80 -6.46 3.09
CA ASN A 76 14.70 -6.95 2.05
C ASN A 76 15.03 -5.84 1.03
N ASP A 77 14.02 -5.10 0.57
CA ASP A 77 14.20 -3.98 -0.35
C ASP A 77 15.16 -2.91 0.20
N VAL A 78 14.99 -2.54 1.47
CA VAL A 78 15.78 -1.48 2.11
C VAL A 78 17.17 -1.99 2.55
N ALA A 79 17.27 -3.24 2.99
CA ALA A 79 18.53 -3.84 3.43
C ALA A 79 19.49 -4.11 2.27
N ILE A 80 19.00 -4.53 1.10
CA ILE A 80 19.81 -4.72 -0.12
C ILE A 80 20.48 -3.40 -0.53
N LYS A 81 19.83 -2.25 -0.33
CA LYS A 81 20.46 -0.94 -0.62
C LYS A 81 21.60 -0.57 0.33
N LYS A 82 21.70 -1.17 1.51
CA LYS A 82 22.71 -0.79 2.52
C LYS A 82 24.11 -1.35 2.23
N GLN A 83 24.24 -2.25 1.25
CA GLN A 83 25.51 -2.90 0.88
C GLN A 83 26.14 -2.33 -0.41
N ALA A 84 25.59 -1.23 -0.97
CA ALA A 84 26.12 -0.53 -2.14
C ALA A 84 26.74 0.81 -1.75
#